data_AF-A0A0R2AUP0-F1
#
_entry.id   AF-A0A0R2AUP0-F1
#
_cell.length_a   1.000
_cell.length_b   1.000
_cell.length_c   1.000
_cell.angle_alpha   90.00
_cell.angle_beta   90.00
_cell.angle_gamma   90.00
#
_symmetry.space_group_name_H-M   'P 1'
#
loop_
_entity.id
_entity.type
_entity.pdbx_description
1 polymer ?
#
loop_
_entity_poly.entity_id
_entity_poly.type
_entity_poly.pdbx_seq_one_letter_code
_entity_poly.pdbx_strand_id
1 'polypeptide(L)'
;MNCVQEEKFVTTVLNFCTGTSYPAINSKDLGRIMIKIPKGTEQQKIGSFFRNLDELITLHQRGEKISNNIKNWNSYEYLLDYSL
;
A
#
# COMPACT_ATOMS: atom_id res chain seq x y z
N MET A 1 -1.72 -10.82 -2.04
CA MET A 1 -1.86 -10.50 -3.46
C MET A 1 -0.57 -9.86 -3.95
N ASN A 2 0.41 -10.68 -4.32
CA ASN A 2 1.65 -10.11 -4.85
C ASN A 2 2.29 -11.07 -5.86
N CYS A 3 1.50 -11.46 -6.87
CA CYS A 3 1.91 -12.40 -7.90
C CYS A 3 3.14 -11.91 -8.70
N VAL A 4 3.43 -10.60 -8.66
CA VAL A 4 4.58 -9.97 -9.32
C VAL A 4 5.83 -9.98 -8.43
N GLN A 5 5.69 -10.23 -7.13
CA GLN A 5 6.82 -10.33 -6.19
C GLN A 5 7.10 -11.78 -5.77
N GLU A 6 6.31 -12.75 -6.24
CA GLU A 6 6.62 -14.16 -6.02
C GLU A 6 7.92 -14.55 -6.73
N GLU A 7 8.76 -15.33 -6.05
CA GLU A 7 10.06 -15.80 -6.55
C GLU A 7 9.92 -16.44 -7.94
N LYS A 8 8.87 -17.25 -8.13
CA LYS A 8 8.56 -17.88 -9.42
C LYS A 8 8.36 -16.86 -10.55
N PHE A 9 7.68 -15.75 -10.29
CA PHE A 9 7.51 -14.69 -11.27
C PHE A 9 8.83 -13.99 -11.54
N VAL A 10 9.59 -13.66 -10.50
CA VAL A 10 10.92 -13.01 -10.63
C VAL A 10 11.86 -13.88 -11.46
N THR A 11 11.96 -15.18 -11.19
CA THR A 11 12.76 -16.12 -12.00
C THR A 11 12.28 -16.18 -13.44
N THR A 12 10.97 -16.16 -13.66
CA THR A 12 10.40 -16.15 -15.02
C THR A 12 10.81 -14.90 -15.77
N VAL A 13 10.74 -13.72 -15.16
CA VAL A 13 11.18 -12.46 -15.76
C VAL A 13 12.68 -12.47 -16.07
N LEU A 14 13.50 -12.93 -15.13
CA LEU A 14 14.95 -13.01 -15.29
C LEU A 14 15.38 -13.91 -16.45
N ASN A 15 14.64 -14.99 -16.73
CA ASN A 15 14.91 -15.87 -17.87
C ASN A 15 14.70 -15.20 -19.24
N PHE A 16 13.92 -14.12 -19.29
CA PHE A 16 13.71 -13.32 -20.51
C PHE A 16 14.61 -12.07 -20.55
N CYS A 17 15.37 -11.81 -19.48
CA CYS A 17 16.34 -10.72 -19.46
C CYS A 17 17.61 -11.08 -20.24
N THR A 18 18.30 -10.05 -20.71
CA THR A 18 19.59 -10.12 -21.40
C THR A 18 20.62 -9.29 -20.63
N GLY A 19 21.89 -9.69 -20.68
CA GLY A 19 22.97 -9.05 -19.91
C GLY A 19 23.18 -9.69 -18.53
N THR A 20 24.42 -9.67 -18.04
CA THR A 20 24.83 -10.37 -16.81
C THR A 20 24.96 -9.42 -15.61
N SER A 21 25.60 -8.27 -15.79
CA SER A 21 25.78 -7.27 -14.72
C SER A 21 24.53 -6.40 -14.51
N TYR A 22 23.77 -6.15 -15.57
CA TYR A 22 22.51 -5.40 -15.51
C TYR A 22 21.48 -6.06 -16.45
N PRO A 23 20.74 -7.07 -15.95
CA PRO A 23 19.76 -7.79 -16.76
C PRO A 23 18.64 -6.84 -17.23
N ALA A 24 18.40 -6.82 -18.54
CA ALA A 24 17.39 -5.97 -19.18
C ALA A 24 16.42 -6.81 -20.03
N ILE A 25 15.12 -6.50 -19.94
CA ILE A 25 14.05 -7.13 -20.72
C ILE A 25 13.46 -6.11 -21.69
N ASN A 26 13.20 -6.53 -22.94
CA ASN A 26 12.53 -5.67 -23.92
C ASN A 26 11.00 -5.77 -23.79
N SER A 27 10.27 -4.80 -24.35
CA SER A 27 8.81 -4.72 -24.25
C SER A 27 8.09 -5.93 -24.86
N LYS A 28 8.62 -6.49 -25.96
CA LYS A 28 8.03 -7.65 -26.63
C LYS A 28 8.09 -8.89 -25.76
N ASP A 29 9.21 -9.14 -25.11
CA ASP A 29 9.40 -10.30 -24.24
C ASP A 29 8.65 -10.13 -22.92
N LEU A 30 8.63 -8.91 -22.36
CA LEU A 30 7.80 -8.59 -21.20
C LEU A 30 6.31 -8.89 -21.45
N GLY A 31 5.79 -8.51 -22.63
CA GLY A 31 4.39 -8.75 -23.00
C GLY A 31 4.03 -10.22 -23.21
N ARG A 32 5.00 -11.13 -23.31
CA ARG A 32 4.78 -12.58 -23.46
C ARG A 32 4.71 -13.31 -22.12
N ILE A 33 5.07 -12.66 -21.02
CA ILE A 33 5.03 -13.25 -19.70
C ILE A 33 3.58 -13.43 -19.26
N MET A 34 3.13 -14.68 -19.19
CA MET A 34 1.79 -15.01 -18.71
C MET A 34 1.72 -14.93 -17.20
N ILE A 35 0.88 -14.05 -16.68
CA ILE A 35 0.54 -13.99 -15.27
C ILE A 35 -0.86 -14.54 -15.03
N LYS A 36 -1.00 -15.37 -13.99
CA LYS A 36 -2.32 -15.79 -13.51
C LYS A 36 -2.85 -14.69 -12.60
N ILE A 37 -3.97 -14.09 -12.98
CA ILE A 37 -4.70 -13.15 -12.16
C ILE A 37 -6.05 -13.75 -11.76
N PRO A 38 -6.56 -13.46 -10.55
CA PRO A 38 -7.87 -13.93 -10.12
C PRO A 38 -8.98 -13.38 -11.02
N LYS A 39 -10.17 -13.99 -11.00
CA LYS A 39 -11.28 -13.55 -11.85
C LYS A 39 -11.74 -12.13 -11.45
N GLY A 40 -12.33 -11.38 -12.38
CA GLY A 40 -12.75 -10.00 -12.13
C GLY A 40 -13.67 -9.84 -10.90
N THR A 41 -14.57 -10.80 -10.68
CA THR A 41 -15.45 -10.81 -9.49
C THR A 41 -14.69 -10.98 -8.17
N GLU A 42 -13.64 -11.80 -8.16
CA GLU A 42 -12.76 -12.00 -7.01
C GLU A 42 -11.87 -10.78 -6.79
N GLN A 43 -11.33 -10.20 -7.86
CA GLN A 43 -10.57 -8.94 -7.80
C GLN A 43 -11.40 -7.81 -7.19
N GLN A 44 -12.67 -7.67 -7.59
CA GLN A 44 -13.58 -6.67 -7.02
C GLN A 44 -13.78 -6.88 -5.53
N LYS A 45 -14.06 -8.12 -5.09
CA LYS A 45 -14.25 -8.44 -3.67
C LYS A 45 -13.01 -8.11 -2.85
N ILE A 46 -11.84 -8.50 -3.33
CA ILE A 46 -10.58 -8.27 -2.63
C ILE A 46 -10.22 -6.78 -2.65
N GLY A 47 -10.45 -6.09 -3.75
CA GLY A 47 -10.26 -4.63 -3.85
C GLY A 47 -11.18 -3.87 -2.91
N SER A 48 -12.46 -4.24 -2.83
CA SER A 48 -13.41 -3.64 -1.86
C SER A 48 -12.99 -3.91 -0.42
N PHE A 49 -12.50 -5.11 -0.11
CA PHE A 49 -12.01 -5.44 1.21
C PHE A 49 -10.84 -4.53 1.64
N PHE A 50 -9.83 -4.37 0.78
CA PHE A 50 -8.69 -3.49 1.09
C PHE A 50 -9.10 -2.02 1.16
N ARG A 51 -10.01 -1.56 0.29
CA ARG A 51 -10.54 -0.19 0.38
C ARG A 51 -11.21 0.07 1.72
N ASN A 52 -12.03 -0.86 2.19
CA ASN A 52 -12.69 -0.74 3.49
C ASN A 52 -11.68 -0.73 4.64
N LEU A 53 -10.59 -1.50 4.55
CA LEU A 53 -9.51 -1.45 5.53
C LEU A 53 -8.80 -0.08 5.52
N ASP A 54 -8.48 0.46 4.35
CA ASP A 54 -7.85 1.78 4.23
C ASP A 54 -8.74 2.89 4.79
N GLU A 55 -10.05 2.81 4.53
CA GLU A 55 -11.05 3.72 5.10
C GLU A 55 -11.07 3.63 6.63
N LEU A 56 -11.06 2.42 7.20
CA LEU A 56 -11.04 2.20 8.64
C LEU A 56 -9.76 2.74 9.29
N ILE A 57 -8.59 2.48 8.69
CA ILE A 57 -7.30 2.99 9.15
C ILE A 57 -7.31 4.52 9.11
N THR A 58 -7.78 5.11 8.01
CA THR A 58 -7.87 6.56 7.85
C THR A 58 -8.78 7.19 8.90
N LEU A 59 -9.94 6.58 9.17
CA LEU A 59 -10.88 7.04 10.19
C LEU A 59 -10.22 7.00 11.58
N HIS A 60 -9.55 5.90 11.90
CA HIS A 60 -8.88 5.73 13.18
C HIS A 60 -7.79 6.79 13.40
N GLN A 61 -6.90 6.97 12.41
CA GLN A 61 -5.83 7.97 12.47
C GLN A 61 -6.37 9.40 12.58
N ARG A 62 -7.50 9.70 11.93
CA ARG A 62 -8.17 11.00 12.08
C ARG A 62 -8.67 11.20 13.51
N GLY A 63 -9.26 10.18 14.11
CA GLY A 63 -9.70 10.21 15.51
C GLY A 63 -8.54 10.47 16.47
N GLU A 64 -7.41 9.78 16.30
CA GLU A 64 -6.21 9.99 17.12
C GLU A 64 -5.67 11.42 17.01
N LYS A 65 -5.60 11.97 15.78
CA LYS A 65 -5.19 13.36 15.57
C LYS A 65 -6.09 14.36 16.30
N ILE A 66 -7.40 14.17 16.24
CA ILE A 66 -8.37 15.03 16.93
C ILE A 66 -8.19 14.93 18.45
N SER A 67 -8.06 13.71 18.99
CA SER A 67 -7.83 13.49 20.42
C SER A 67 -6.56 14.18 20.92
N ASN A 68 -5.46 14.06 20.16
CA ASN A 68 -4.20 14.72 20.49
C ASN A 68 -4.31 16.24 20.42
N ASN A 69 -5.02 16.78 19.42
CA ASN A 69 -5.29 18.21 19.36
C ASN A 69 -6.03 18.69 20.61
N ILE A 70 -7.13 18.03 20.99
CA ILE A 70 -7.91 18.43 22.18
C ILE A 70 -7.06 18.43 23.45
N LYS A 71 -6.22 17.40 23.64
CA LYS A 71 -5.30 17.35 24.80
C LYS A 71 -4.33 18.53 24.82
N ASN A 72 -3.77 18.89 23.65
CA ASN A 72 -2.87 20.03 23.53
C ASN A 72 -3.62 21.34 23.85
N TRP A 73 -4.80 21.56 23.27
CA TRP A 73 -5.65 22.72 23.53
C TRP A 73 -5.97 22.89 25.02
N ASN A 74 -6.43 21.83 25.68
CA ASN A 74 -6.72 21.86 27.12
C ASN A 74 -5.45 22.21 27.92
N SER A 75 -4.29 21.68 27.55
CA SER A 75 -3.02 22.03 28.22
C SER A 75 -2.68 23.52 28.12
N TYR A 76 -2.97 24.18 26.99
CA TYR A 76 -2.74 25.61 26.85
C TYR A 76 -3.74 26.44 27.68
N GLU A 77 -5.00 26.00 27.76
CA GLU A 77 -6.03 26.65 28.57
C GLU A 77 -5.67 26.64 30.06
N TYR A 78 -5.22 25.49 30.59
CA TYR A 78 -4.69 25.41 31.96
C TYR A 78 -3.52 26.38 32.21
N LEU A 79 -2.60 26.53 31.26
CA LEU A 79 -1.45 27.43 31.42
C LEU A 79 -1.86 28.91 31.43
N LEU A 80 -2.93 29.29 30.72
CA LEU A 80 -3.44 30.65 30.71
C LEU A 80 -4.18 31.00 32.01
N ASP A 81 -4.94 30.06 32.57
CA ASP A 81 -5.72 30.26 33.80
C ASP A 81 -4.84 30.44 35.05
N TYR A 82 -3.62 29.87 35.05
CA TYR A 82 -2.61 30.01 36.11
C TYR A 82 -1.65 31.20 35.92
N SER A 83 -1.82 32.01 34.85
CA SER A 83 -0.94 33.15 34.54
C SER A 83 -1.42 34.51 35.09
N LEU A 84 -2.46 34.51 35.93
CA LEU A 84 -2.99 35.64 36.70
C LEU A 84 -2.56 35.56 38.18
#